data_AF-A0A8H5M845-F1
#
_entry.id   AF-A0A8H5M845-F1
#
_cell.length_a   1.000
_cell.length_b   1.000
_cell.length_c   1.000
_cell.angle_alpha   90.00
_cell.angle_beta   90.00
_cell.angle_gamma   90.00
#
_symmetry.space_group_name_H-M   'P 1'
#
loop_
_entity.id
_entity.type
_entity.pdbx_description
1 polymer ?
#
loop_
_entity_poly.entity_id
_entity_poly.type
_entity_poly.pdbx_seq_one_letter_code
_entity_poly.pdbx_strand_id
1 'polypeptide(L)'
;MSGGEPAWFQAAFNRAIEPIKIELRRELGKTMRICALSYNETCGTGDAATLYVVPFENGEYPTEPPHNLPALTSPKIVRELNVNEANSYYKGYGLPGWPPLEHRIAKILHAIGCGPPPHFD
;
A
#
# COMPACT_ATOMS: atom_id res chain seq x y z
N MET A 1 -24.57 -1.57 42.98
CA MET A 1 -24.86 -0.44 42.07
C MET A 1 -23.72 -0.39 41.07
N SER A 2 -23.92 -0.86 39.83
CA SER A 2 -22.88 -0.70 38.81
C SER A 2 -22.82 0.80 38.46
N GLY A 3 -21.78 1.48 38.94
CA GLY A 3 -21.46 2.85 38.53
C GLY A 3 -21.05 2.84 37.07
N GLY A 4 -22.05 2.78 36.19
CA GLY A 4 -21.85 2.91 34.75
C GLY A 4 -21.43 4.33 34.45
N GLU A 5 -20.33 4.48 33.72
CA GLU A 5 -19.81 5.76 33.29
C GLU A 5 -20.90 6.60 32.58
N PRO A 6 -20.88 7.93 32.70
CA PRO A 6 -21.83 8.77 31.99
C PRO A 6 -21.78 8.55 30.48
N ALA A 7 -22.94 8.54 29.80
CA ALA A 7 -23.02 8.31 28.36
C ALA A 7 -22.15 9.27 27.50
N TRP A 8 -21.85 10.47 28.01
CA TRP A 8 -20.98 11.43 27.34
C TRP A 8 -19.49 11.04 27.39
N PHE A 9 -19.08 10.27 28.42
CA PHE A 9 -17.67 9.95 28.68
C PHE A 9 -17.09 9.10 27.56
N GLN A 10 -17.76 8.02 27.15
CA GLN A 10 -17.29 7.16 26.07
C GLN A 10 -17.14 7.93 24.74
N ALA A 11 -18.09 8.83 24.44
CA ALA A 11 -18.03 9.65 23.24
C ALA A 11 -16.87 10.66 23.28
N ALA A 12 -16.65 11.31 24.43
CA ALA A 12 -15.54 12.24 24.63
C ALA A 12 -14.18 11.51 24.58
N PHE A 13 -14.08 10.34 25.21
CA PHE A 13 -12.90 9.49 25.19
C PHE A 13 -12.57 9.02 23.77
N ASN A 14 -13.56 8.52 23.03
CA ASN A 14 -13.38 8.11 21.63
C ASN A 14 -12.89 9.29 20.78
N ARG A 15 -13.45 10.48 20.92
CA ARG A 15 -12.99 11.69 20.21
C ARG A 15 -11.55 12.07 20.57
N ALA A 16 -11.16 11.91 21.82
CA ALA A 16 -9.80 12.23 22.27
C ALA A 16 -8.75 11.21 21.78
N ILE A 17 -9.12 9.92 21.68
CA ILE A 17 -8.23 8.84 21.26
C ILE A 17 -8.14 8.71 19.73
N GLU A 18 -9.15 9.16 18.98
CA GLU A 18 -9.19 8.97 17.52
C GLU A 18 -7.95 9.53 16.79
N PRO A 19 -7.44 10.74 17.10
CA PRO A 19 -6.20 11.24 16.49
C PRO A 19 -4.99 10.32 16.75
N ILE A 20 -4.90 9.74 17.95
CA ILE A 20 -3.82 8.82 18.31
C ILE A 20 -3.91 7.53 17.50
N LYS A 21 -5.13 6.99 17.31
CA LYS A 21 -5.35 5.81 16.45
C LYS A 21 -4.98 6.09 15.00
N ILE A 22 -5.31 7.27 14.49
CA ILE A 22 -4.96 7.69 13.11
C ILE A 22 -3.44 7.74 12.96
N GLU A 23 -2.73 8.37 13.90
CA GLU A 23 -1.27 8.45 13.84
C GLU A 23 -0.62 7.07 13.96
N LEU A 24 -1.09 6.23 14.88
CA LEU A 24 -0.56 4.88 15.06
C LEU A 24 -0.73 4.03 13.78
N ARG A 25 -1.89 4.12 13.12
CA ARG A 25 -2.13 3.43 11.84
C ARG A 25 -1.17 3.93 10.76
N ARG A 26 -0.92 5.24 10.69
CA ARG A 26 0.01 5.83 9.73
C ARG A 26 1.43 5.32 9.95
N GLU A 27 1.93 5.37 11.17
CA GLU A 27 3.31 4.95 11.49
C GLU A 27 3.51 3.44 11.32
N LEU A 28 2.51 2.64 11.70
CA LEU A 28 2.51 1.20 11.41
C LEU A 28 2.51 0.95 9.90
N GLY A 29 1.68 1.67 9.14
CA GLY A 29 1.62 1.59 7.68
C GLY A 29 2.96 1.87 7.02
N LYS A 30 3.67 2.93 7.44
CA LYS A 30 5.03 3.24 6.98
C LYS A 30 6.01 2.11 7.29
N THR A 31 5.97 1.57 8.52
CA THR A 31 6.84 0.48 8.95
C THR A 31 6.62 -0.77 8.09
N MET A 32 5.36 -1.18 7.92
CA MET A 32 5.03 -2.35 7.09
C MET A 32 5.42 -2.14 5.62
N ARG A 33 5.23 -0.94 5.09
CA ARG A 33 5.67 -0.58 3.73
C ARG A 33 7.18 -0.73 3.58
N ILE A 34 7.98 -0.21 4.52
CA ILE A 34 9.44 -0.35 4.50
C ILE A 34 9.82 -1.84 4.55
N CYS A 35 9.25 -2.61 5.48
CA CYS A 35 9.55 -4.05 5.57
C CYS A 35 9.23 -4.81 4.29
N ALA A 36 8.07 -4.53 3.66
CA ALA A 36 7.67 -5.18 2.42
C ALA A 36 8.60 -4.79 1.25
N LEU A 37 8.94 -3.50 1.12
CA LEU A 37 9.89 -3.03 0.10
C LEU A 37 11.27 -3.68 0.29
N SER A 38 11.83 -3.63 1.50
CA SER A 38 13.13 -4.22 1.79
C SER A 38 13.17 -5.71 1.52
N TYR A 39 12.09 -6.44 1.81
CA TYR A 39 12.02 -7.86 1.45
C TYR A 39 11.97 -8.04 -0.07
N ASN A 40 11.07 -7.33 -0.76
CA ASN A 40 10.88 -7.45 -2.21
C ASN A 40 12.16 -7.16 -3.00
N GLU A 41 12.94 -6.16 -2.57
CA GLU A 41 14.24 -5.81 -3.16
C GLU A 41 15.25 -6.98 -3.12
N THR A 42 15.12 -7.89 -2.15
CA THR A 42 15.97 -9.09 -2.06
C THR A 42 15.53 -10.25 -2.95
N CYS A 43 14.30 -10.22 -3.47
CA CYS A 43 13.72 -11.35 -4.23
C CYS A 43 14.09 -11.35 -5.72
N GLY A 44 14.70 -10.27 -6.22
CA GLY A 44 15.02 -10.10 -7.63
C GLY A 44 13.78 -9.78 -8.51
N THR A 45 13.99 -9.67 -9.82
CA THR A 45 12.98 -9.14 -10.77
C THR A 45 12.31 -10.18 -11.67
N GLY A 46 12.62 -11.47 -11.46
CA GLY A 46 12.09 -12.57 -12.25
C GLY A 46 10.63 -12.90 -11.93
N ASP A 47 9.89 -13.45 -12.88
CA ASP A 47 8.45 -13.73 -12.77
C ASP A 47 8.08 -14.68 -11.61
N ALA A 48 9.03 -15.53 -11.19
CA ALA A 48 8.87 -16.45 -10.07
C ALA A 48 9.21 -15.84 -8.70
N ALA A 49 9.65 -14.57 -8.65
CA ALA A 49 9.95 -13.90 -7.39
C ALA A 49 8.67 -13.81 -6.53
N THR A 50 8.79 -14.19 -5.27
CA THR A 50 7.70 -14.11 -4.29
C THR A 50 7.79 -12.79 -3.56
N LEU A 51 6.79 -11.93 -3.73
CA LEU A 51 6.74 -10.58 -3.17
C LEU A 51 5.72 -10.49 -2.03
N TYR A 52 6.03 -9.67 -1.03
CA TYR A 52 5.02 -9.16 -0.10
C TYR A 52 4.24 -8.01 -0.72
N VAL A 53 2.93 -7.96 -0.39
CA VAL A 53 2.07 -6.85 -0.77
C VAL A 53 2.54 -5.60 -0.05
N VAL A 54 2.78 -4.54 -0.83
CA VAL A 54 3.23 -3.25 -0.31
C VAL A 54 2.01 -2.37 -0.06
N PRO A 55 1.76 -1.90 1.18
CA PRO A 55 0.72 -0.91 1.46
C PRO A 55 0.90 0.38 0.66
N PHE A 56 -0.18 1.13 0.45
CA PHE A 56 -0.10 2.49 -0.07
C PHE A 56 0.60 3.44 0.92
N GLU A 57 0.94 4.65 0.48
CA GLU A 57 1.65 5.64 1.31
C GLU A 57 0.87 6.04 2.57
N ASN A 58 -0.48 5.96 2.50
CA ASN A 58 -1.37 6.20 3.64
C ASN A 58 -1.46 5.02 4.62
N GLY A 59 -0.77 3.90 4.33
CA GLY A 59 -0.77 2.68 5.14
C GLY A 59 -1.91 1.70 4.85
N GLU A 60 -2.84 2.03 3.95
CA GLU A 60 -3.93 1.14 3.57
C GLU A 60 -3.41 0.02 2.66
N TYR A 61 -3.95 -1.19 2.85
CA TYR A 61 -3.65 -2.30 1.96
C TYR A 61 -4.46 -2.21 0.67
N PRO A 62 -3.82 -2.33 -0.50
CA PRO A 62 -4.50 -2.33 -1.79
C PRO A 62 -5.56 -3.45 -1.92
N THR A 63 -5.33 -4.57 -1.24
CA THR A 63 -6.17 -5.77 -1.27
C THR A 63 -7.38 -5.72 -0.34
N GLU A 64 -7.42 -4.73 0.56
CA GLU A 64 -8.50 -4.58 1.55
C GLU A 64 -9.52 -3.53 1.08
N PRO A 65 -10.74 -3.51 1.64
CA PRO A 65 -11.66 -2.40 1.44
C PRO A 65 -11.01 -1.07 1.84
N PRO A 66 -11.23 0.03 1.09
CA PRO A 66 -12.20 0.16 0.00
C PRO A 66 -11.68 -0.27 -1.39
N HIS A 67 -10.40 -0.60 -1.53
CA HIS A 67 -9.72 -0.74 -2.82
C HIS A 67 -9.99 -2.08 -3.51
N ASN A 68 -9.92 -3.18 -2.75
CA ASN A 68 -10.18 -4.55 -3.23
C ASN A 68 -9.39 -4.93 -4.51
N LEU A 69 -8.14 -4.49 -4.62
CA LEU A 69 -7.28 -4.76 -5.76
C LEU A 69 -6.61 -6.15 -5.67
N PRO A 70 -6.21 -6.76 -6.79
CA PRO A 70 -5.53 -8.05 -6.78
C PRO A 70 -4.16 -7.95 -6.09
N ALA A 71 -3.79 -8.93 -5.28
CA ALA A 71 -2.52 -8.92 -4.55
C ALA A 71 -1.30 -9.03 -5.49
N LEU A 72 -0.39 -8.06 -5.42
CA LEU A 72 0.86 -8.06 -6.22
C LEU A 72 1.94 -8.92 -5.56
N THR A 73 1.77 -10.25 -5.60
CA THR A 73 2.68 -11.22 -4.94
C THR A 73 3.77 -11.78 -5.86
N SER A 74 3.80 -11.38 -7.13
CA SER A 74 4.89 -11.69 -8.07
C SER A 74 4.95 -10.67 -9.21
N PRO A 75 6.10 -10.50 -9.88
CA PRO A 75 6.22 -9.59 -11.03
C PRO A 75 5.31 -9.98 -12.20
N LYS A 76 5.04 -11.28 -12.35
CA LYS A 76 4.10 -11.81 -13.33
C LYS A 76 2.71 -11.19 -13.14
N ILE A 77 2.19 -11.21 -11.91
CA ILE A 77 0.87 -10.64 -11.60
C ILE A 77 0.82 -9.15 -11.95
N VAL A 78 1.90 -8.40 -11.68
CA VAL A 78 1.95 -6.97 -12.01
C VAL A 78 1.84 -6.74 -13.51
N ARG A 79 2.51 -7.56 -14.34
CA ARG A 79 2.43 -7.45 -15.81
C ARG A 79 1.10 -7.89 -16.39
N GLU A 80 0.35 -8.72 -15.66
CA GLU A 80 -0.97 -9.21 -16.05
C GLU A 80 -2.12 -8.30 -15.59
N LEU A 81 -1.84 -7.20 -14.86
CA LEU A 81 -2.87 -6.24 -14.44
C LEU A 81 -3.62 -5.68 -15.65
N ASN A 82 -4.95 -5.61 -15.52
CA ASN A 82 -5.75 -4.88 -16.49
C ASN A 82 -5.58 -3.36 -16.30
N VAL A 83 -6.10 -2.60 -17.27
CA VAL A 83 -5.95 -1.12 -17.28
C VAL A 83 -6.50 -0.47 -16.00
N ASN A 84 -7.63 -0.94 -15.48
CA ASN A 84 -8.28 -0.35 -14.31
C ASN A 84 -7.51 -0.65 -13.02
N GLU A 85 -7.01 -1.87 -12.88
CA GLU A 85 -6.16 -2.27 -11.76
C GLU A 85 -4.84 -1.51 -11.77
N ALA A 86 -4.17 -1.44 -12.92
CA ALA A 86 -2.94 -0.67 -13.09
C ALA A 86 -3.16 0.81 -12.77
N ASN A 87 -4.26 1.42 -13.22
CA ASN A 87 -4.62 2.80 -12.87
C ASN A 87 -4.80 2.98 -11.36
N SER A 88 -5.48 2.05 -10.71
CA SER A 88 -5.77 2.12 -9.27
C SER A 88 -4.50 1.98 -8.45
N TYR A 89 -3.64 1.02 -8.79
CA TYR A 89 -2.32 0.87 -8.17
C TYR A 89 -1.43 2.09 -8.39
N TYR A 90 -1.37 2.59 -9.63
CA TYR A 90 -0.54 3.73 -9.97
C TYR A 90 -0.94 4.98 -9.17
N LYS A 91 -2.24 5.21 -9.03
CA LYS A 91 -2.80 6.30 -8.21
C LYS A 91 -2.54 6.08 -6.72
N GLY A 92 -2.77 4.87 -6.22
CA GLY A 92 -2.60 4.56 -4.79
C GLY A 92 -1.14 4.69 -4.32
N TYR A 93 -0.17 4.40 -5.20
CA TYR A 93 1.25 4.65 -4.93
C TYR A 93 1.70 6.10 -5.20
N GLY A 94 0.79 7.03 -5.50
CA GLY A 94 1.13 8.44 -5.66
C GLY A 94 2.04 8.75 -6.84
N LEU A 95 2.08 7.89 -7.86
CA LEU A 95 3.04 8.01 -8.95
C LEU A 95 2.68 9.18 -9.89
N PRO A 96 3.65 10.01 -10.32
CA PRO A 96 3.37 11.24 -11.07
C PRO A 96 3.09 10.98 -12.56
N GLY A 97 2.25 11.84 -13.16
CA GLY A 97 1.88 11.80 -14.58
C GLY A 97 0.94 10.65 -14.93
N TRP A 98 0.57 10.50 -16.21
CA TRP A 98 -0.32 9.42 -16.65
C TRP A 98 0.19 8.77 -17.95
N PRO A 99 1.32 8.02 -17.88
CA PRO A 99 1.94 7.44 -19.06
C PRO A 99 1.14 6.24 -19.59
N PRO A 100 1.51 5.70 -20.77
CA PRO A 100 0.91 4.48 -21.31
C PRO A 100 1.00 3.30 -20.34
N LEU A 101 0.12 2.30 -20.51
CA LEU A 101 -0.01 1.16 -19.57
C LEU A 101 1.32 0.49 -19.26
N GLU A 102 2.13 0.18 -20.25
CA GLU A 102 3.43 -0.51 -20.07
C GLU A 102 4.37 0.27 -19.14
N HIS A 103 4.40 1.60 -19.28
CA HIS A 103 5.20 2.47 -18.41
C HIS A 103 4.62 2.56 -17.00
N ARG A 104 3.29 2.45 -16.85
CA ARG A 104 2.67 2.35 -15.52
C ARG A 104 3.04 1.05 -14.84
N ILE A 105 3.03 -0.08 -15.56
CA ILE A 105 3.46 -1.38 -15.03
C ILE A 105 4.91 -1.31 -14.55
N ALA A 106 5.82 -0.75 -15.35
CA ALA A 106 7.22 -0.58 -14.96
C ALA A 106 7.38 0.26 -13.68
N LYS A 107 6.64 1.38 -13.58
CA LYS A 107 6.66 2.22 -12.39
C LYS A 107 6.03 1.55 -11.17
N ILE A 108 4.99 0.74 -11.34
CA ILE A 108 4.39 -0.06 -10.25
C ILE A 108 5.39 -1.10 -9.75
N LEU A 109 6.06 -1.83 -10.65
CA LEU A 109 7.13 -2.77 -10.29
C LEU A 109 8.22 -2.09 -9.45
N HIS A 110 8.68 -0.92 -9.87
CA HIS A 110 9.62 -0.12 -9.08
C HIS A 110 9.04 0.30 -7.71
N ALA A 111 7.80 0.79 -7.67
CA ALA A 111 7.13 1.25 -6.45
C ALA A 111 6.90 0.15 -5.40
N ILE A 112 7.00 -1.13 -5.79
CA ILE A 112 6.90 -2.29 -4.90
C ILE A 112 8.25 -2.96 -4.62
N GLY A 113 9.37 -2.36 -5.01
CA GLY A 113 10.72 -2.90 -4.76
C GLY A 113 11.16 -3.98 -5.75
N CYS A 114 10.54 -4.05 -6.93
CA CYS A 114 10.80 -5.10 -7.93
C CYS A 114 11.04 -4.54 -9.36
N GLY A 115 11.47 -3.29 -9.47
CA GLY A 115 11.82 -2.66 -10.75
C GLY A 115 13.34 -2.52 -10.92
N PRO A 116 13.85 -2.41 -12.16
CA PRO A 116 15.21 -1.93 -12.38
C PRO A 116 15.35 -0.52 -11.75
N PRO A 117 16.56 -0.14 -11.29
CA PRO A 117 16.80 1.22 -10.79
C PRO A 117 16.37 2.25 -11.84
N PRO A 118 15.82 3.40 -11.44
CA PRO A 118 15.36 4.40 -12.38
C PRO A 118 16.56 4.86 -13.20
N HIS A 119 16.50 4.69 -14.52
CA HIS A 119 17.41 5.38 -15.41
C HIS A 119 17.11 6.87 -15.30
N PHE A 120 18.06 7.64 -14.77
CA PHE A 120 18.04 9.08 -14.85
C PHE A 120 18.38 9.44 -16.30
N ASP A 121 17.36 9.71 -17.11
CA ASP A 121 17.52 10.45 -18.37
C ASP A 121 17.73 11.93 -18.09
#